data_AF-A0A0P4W7L3-F1
#
_entry.id   AF-A0A0P4W7L3-F1
#
_cell.length_a   1.000
_cell.length_b   1.000
_cell.length_c   1.000
_cell.angle_alpha   90.00
_cell.angle_beta   90.00
_cell.angle_gamma   90.00
#
_symmetry.space_group_name_H-M   'P 1'
#
loop_
_entity.id
_entity.type
_entity.pdbx_description
1 polymer ?
#
loop_
_entity_poly.entity_id
_entity_poly.type
_entity_poly.pdbx_seq_one_letter_code
_entity_poly.pdbx_strand_id
1 'polypeptide(L)'
;MKVSEMVRAMGFHPVDWGNLAASRDIEDVPLRLMPSWKRPVAVVFGIFVFLWILAFFSFQICRNIQSGQWDENWKRIPLTNFNRVIAITALWTLAFCYIPGLIAAYIQLWRGTKYSRFPKWLDDWLKMRKQLGLIMLGLAGIHACISVAYITPQTTGWVYEEPTRFQAEVVVDANTTTTNTLTIYNNEFNWRGEFFLSMGAIATCLLVVLGISSLPSVTATLSWREFTFIQSKLGWVALITAACHDVFLAWHYMFLYWGCFRTLPIGPQYALYPPFIAVIMKLPLLLPPVDNYLQKIRRGYERGSQSESKKGNPL
;
A
#
# COMPACT_ATOMS: atom_id res chain seq x y z
N MET A 1 8.19 -50.44 -14.99
CA MET A 1 8.16 -49.00 -15.34
C MET A 1 7.99 -48.22 -14.06
N LYS A 2 8.90 -47.28 -13.75
CA LYS A 2 8.72 -46.43 -12.56
C LYS A 2 7.56 -45.46 -12.82
N VAL A 3 6.79 -45.10 -11.80
CA VAL A 3 5.62 -44.19 -11.95
C VAL A 3 6.01 -42.88 -12.65
N SER A 4 7.18 -42.33 -12.36
CA SER A 4 7.70 -41.12 -13.00
C SER A 4 7.99 -41.28 -14.51
N GLU A 5 8.46 -42.45 -14.95
CA GLU A 5 8.70 -42.75 -16.36
C GLU A 5 7.37 -42.86 -17.12
N MET A 6 6.36 -43.46 -16.49
CA MET A 6 5.00 -43.55 -17.04
C MET A 6 4.37 -42.15 -17.20
N VAL A 7 4.48 -41.30 -16.18
CA VAL A 7 3.99 -39.92 -16.22
C VAL A 7 4.65 -39.12 -17.35
N ARG A 8 5.97 -39.28 -17.55
CA ARG A 8 6.68 -38.64 -18.68
C ARG A 8 6.24 -39.18 -20.04
N ALA A 9 6.05 -40.50 -20.17
CA ALA A 9 5.58 -41.12 -21.40
C ALA A 9 4.16 -40.63 -21.79
N MET A 10 3.34 -40.29 -20.81
CA MET A 10 2.03 -39.65 -21.01
C MET A 10 2.11 -38.15 -21.32
N GLY A 11 3.30 -37.55 -21.41
CA GLY A 11 3.49 -36.12 -21.69
C GLY A 11 3.36 -35.19 -20.48
N PHE A 12 3.27 -35.73 -19.26
CA PHE A 12 3.19 -34.94 -18.03
C PHE A 12 4.57 -34.77 -17.38
N HIS A 13 4.70 -33.76 -16.52
CA HIS A 13 5.89 -33.52 -15.71
C HIS A 13 5.72 -34.11 -14.30
N PRO A 14 6.38 -35.24 -13.95
CA PRO A 14 6.30 -35.78 -12.61
C PRO A 14 7.00 -34.84 -11.62
N VAL A 15 6.33 -34.52 -10.52
CA VAL A 15 6.90 -33.76 -9.39
C VAL A 15 6.98 -34.70 -8.19
N ASP A 16 8.18 -34.91 -7.67
CA ASP A 16 8.40 -35.73 -6.47
C ASP A 16 8.18 -34.89 -5.21
N TRP A 17 7.23 -35.32 -4.37
CA TRP A 17 6.88 -34.68 -3.10
C TRP A 17 7.46 -35.41 -1.89
N GLY A 18 8.34 -36.39 -2.11
CA GLY A 18 9.03 -37.14 -1.07
C GLY A 18 8.27 -38.39 -0.61
N ASN A 19 8.15 -38.57 0.70
CA ASN A 19 7.61 -39.80 1.28
C ASN A 19 6.07 -39.83 1.28
N LEU A 20 5.51 -41.00 1.66
CA LEU A 20 4.06 -41.21 1.72
C LEU A 20 3.33 -40.26 2.70
N ALA A 21 4.03 -39.61 3.63
CA ALA A 21 3.41 -38.64 4.55
C ALA A 21 2.90 -37.38 3.81
N ALA A 22 3.40 -37.11 2.60
CA ALA A 22 2.90 -36.02 1.74
C ALA A 22 1.56 -36.35 1.05
N SER A 23 1.10 -37.61 1.08
CA SER A 23 -0.13 -38.05 0.38
C SER A 23 -1.35 -37.22 0.74
N ARG A 24 -1.57 -36.94 2.04
CA ARG A 24 -2.68 -36.09 2.50
C ARG A 24 -2.63 -34.69 1.90
N ASP A 25 -1.44 -34.09 1.82
CA ASP A 25 -1.30 -32.76 1.22
C ASP A 25 -1.55 -32.79 -0.29
N ILE A 26 -1.18 -33.87 -0.99
CA ILE A 26 -1.44 -34.08 -2.43
C ILE A 26 -2.94 -34.25 -2.69
N GLU A 27 -3.63 -35.06 -1.88
CA GLU A 27 -5.08 -35.28 -1.97
C GLU A 27 -5.87 -33.99 -1.71
N ASP A 28 -5.35 -33.11 -0.85
CA ASP A 28 -5.95 -31.81 -0.55
C ASP A 28 -5.77 -30.77 -1.67
N VAL A 29 -4.71 -30.85 -2.51
CA VAL A 29 -4.41 -29.85 -3.55
C VAL A 29 -5.61 -29.54 -4.46
N PRO A 30 -6.29 -30.53 -5.09
CA PRO A 30 -7.41 -30.25 -5.99
C PRO A 30 -8.63 -29.64 -5.29
N LEU A 31 -8.76 -29.80 -3.97
CA LEU A 31 -9.89 -29.31 -3.17
C LEU A 31 -9.72 -27.85 -2.72
N ARG A 32 -8.47 -27.33 -2.71
CA ARG A 32 -8.15 -26.01 -2.17
C ARG A 32 -8.38 -24.89 -3.20
N LEU A 33 -9.43 -24.09 -3.00
CA LEU A 33 -9.62 -22.83 -3.75
C LEU A 33 -8.91 -21.64 -3.07
N MET A 34 -7.82 -21.16 -3.66
CA MET A 34 -7.05 -19.98 -3.26
C MET A 34 -6.84 -19.81 -1.74
N PRO A 35 -6.33 -20.84 -1.03
CA PRO A 35 -6.32 -20.88 0.44
C PRO A 35 -5.52 -19.73 1.08
N SER A 36 -4.46 -19.26 0.41
CA SER A 36 -3.64 -18.17 0.89
C SER A 36 -4.22 -16.77 0.63
N TRP A 37 -5.27 -16.65 -0.18
CA TRP A 37 -5.89 -15.38 -0.57
C TRP A 37 -7.13 -15.02 0.24
N LYS A 38 -7.85 -16.02 0.79
CA LYS A 38 -9.12 -15.79 1.51
C LYS A 38 -9.01 -14.72 2.60
N ARG A 39 -8.00 -14.83 3.47
CA ARG A 39 -7.79 -13.88 4.57
C ARG A 39 -7.27 -12.51 4.09
N PRO A 40 -6.23 -12.41 3.25
CA PRO A 40 -5.80 -11.13 2.70
C PRO A 40 -6.92 -10.35 2.00
N VAL A 41 -7.73 -11.03 1.17
CA VAL A 41 -8.86 -10.40 0.47
C VAL A 41 -9.88 -9.88 1.48
N ALA A 42 -10.27 -10.67 2.48
CA ALA A 42 -11.20 -10.22 3.52
C ALA A 42 -10.67 -9.01 4.29
N VAL A 43 -9.37 -8.99 4.64
CA VAL A 43 -8.73 -7.87 5.35
C VAL A 43 -8.75 -6.60 4.50
N VAL A 44 -8.30 -6.68 3.24
CA VAL A 44 -8.25 -5.50 2.35
C VAL A 44 -9.67 -5.01 2.01
N PHE A 45 -10.62 -5.93 1.81
CA PHE A 45 -12.02 -5.58 1.60
C PHE A 45 -12.62 -4.87 2.83
N GLY A 46 -12.33 -5.35 4.04
CA GLY A 46 -12.73 -4.68 5.28
C GLY A 46 -12.16 -3.27 5.40
N ILE A 47 -10.89 -3.07 5.06
CA ILE A 47 -10.25 -1.74 5.00
C ILE A 47 -10.96 -0.86 3.96
N PHE A 48 -11.20 -1.38 2.75
CA PHE A 48 -11.90 -0.66 1.69
C PHE A 48 -13.29 -0.20 2.13
N VAL A 49 -14.11 -1.10 2.71
CA VAL A 49 -15.47 -0.77 3.19
C VAL A 49 -15.41 0.29 4.29
N PHE A 50 -14.51 0.15 5.26
CA PHE A 50 -14.34 1.13 6.32
C PHE A 50 -13.99 2.53 5.75
N LEU A 51 -12.99 2.60 4.88
CA LEU A 51 -12.55 3.85 4.25
C LEU A 51 -13.63 4.42 3.31
N TRP A 52 -14.39 3.57 2.64
CA TRP A 52 -15.51 3.97 1.80
C TRP A 52 -16.62 4.62 2.62
N ILE A 53 -17.01 4.02 3.76
CA ILE A 53 -18.02 4.61 4.66
C ILE A 53 -17.55 5.97 5.18
N LEU A 54 -16.29 6.07 5.61
CA LEU A 54 -15.71 7.32 6.08
C LEU A 54 -15.68 8.41 5.00
N ALA A 55 -15.29 8.05 3.78
CA ALA A 55 -15.29 8.94 2.62
C ALA A 55 -16.71 9.34 2.20
N PHE A 56 -17.66 8.39 2.21
CA PHE A 56 -19.06 8.62 1.88
C PHE A 56 -19.69 9.62 2.85
N PHE A 57 -19.50 9.43 4.15
CA PHE A 57 -19.99 10.37 5.15
C PHE A 57 -19.39 11.77 4.98
N SER A 58 -18.08 11.86 4.73
CA SER A 58 -17.38 13.15 4.58
C SER A 58 -17.77 13.89 3.30
N PHE A 59 -17.73 13.22 2.15
CA PHE A 59 -17.85 13.86 0.84
C PHE A 59 -19.26 13.85 0.26
N GLN A 60 -20.15 12.98 0.72
CA GLN A 60 -21.53 12.92 0.23
C GLN A 60 -22.47 13.52 1.27
N ILE A 61 -22.46 13.01 2.50
CA ILE A 61 -23.41 13.48 3.52
C ILE A 61 -23.04 14.89 4.01
N CYS A 62 -21.85 15.06 4.58
CA CYS A 62 -21.49 16.34 5.19
C CYS A 62 -21.32 17.48 4.20
N ARG A 63 -20.75 17.20 3.02
CA ARG A 63 -20.62 18.20 1.96
C ARG A 63 -21.99 18.67 1.47
N ASN A 64 -22.95 17.75 1.29
CA ASN A 64 -24.31 18.10 0.89
C ASN A 64 -25.03 18.94 1.95
N ILE A 65 -24.89 18.58 3.24
CA ILE A 65 -25.48 19.35 4.34
C ILE A 65 -24.92 20.78 4.36
N GLN A 66 -23.61 20.95 4.11
CA GLN A 66 -22.97 22.26 4.15
C GLN A 66 -23.22 23.12 2.91
N SER A 67 -23.23 22.53 1.71
CA SER A 67 -23.41 23.29 0.46
C SER A 67 -24.86 23.42 0.00
N GLY A 68 -25.77 22.59 0.52
CA GLY A 68 -27.17 22.49 0.04
C GLY A 68 -27.32 21.89 -1.35
N GLN A 69 -26.21 21.55 -2.03
CA GLN A 69 -26.18 21.07 -3.41
C GLN A 69 -26.08 19.55 -3.48
N TRP A 70 -27.20 18.86 -3.31
CA TRP A 70 -27.24 17.40 -3.30
C TRP A 70 -26.87 16.80 -4.66
N ASP A 71 -27.42 17.33 -5.76
CA ASP A 71 -27.32 16.74 -7.10
C ASP A 71 -25.89 16.66 -7.67
N GLU A 72 -25.03 17.63 -7.37
CA GLU A 72 -23.67 17.68 -7.92
C GLU A 72 -22.71 16.69 -7.25
N ASN A 73 -22.91 16.41 -5.96
CA ASN A 73 -21.99 15.57 -5.20
C ASN A 73 -22.21 14.08 -5.46
N TRP A 74 -23.46 13.64 -5.70
CA TRP A 74 -23.79 12.24 -6.01
C TRP A 74 -23.11 11.76 -7.31
N LYS A 75 -22.99 12.63 -8.31
CA LYS A 75 -22.34 12.32 -9.60
C LYS A 75 -20.86 11.92 -9.46
N ARG A 76 -20.21 12.32 -8.36
CA ARG A 76 -18.77 12.09 -8.13
C ARG A 76 -18.47 10.73 -7.48
N ILE A 77 -19.49 9.96 -7.08
CA ILE A 77 -19.31 8.67 -6.40
C ILE A 77 -18.54 7.65 -7.25
N PRO A 78 -18.96 7.32 -8.49
CA PRO A 78 -18.42 6.15 -9.19
C PRO A 78 -16.95 6.28 -9.58
N LEU A 79 -16.49 7.51 -9.88
CA LEU A 79 -15.14 7.75 -10.36
C LEU A 79 -14.29 8.47 -9.31
N THR A 80 -14.64 9.71 -8.95
CA THR A 80 -13.79 10.55 -8.09
C THR A 80 -13.67 9.99 -6.66
N ASN A 81 -14.78 9.61 -6.03
CA ASN A 81 -14.73 9.06 -4.67
C ASN A 81 -14.13 7.65 -4.67
N PHE A 82 -14.51 6.81 -5.63
CA PHE A 82 -13.90 5.50 -5.78
C PHE A 82 -12.38 5.59 -5.93
N ASN A 83 -11.88 6.44 -6.83
CA ASN A 83 -10.45 6.66 -7.07
C ASN A 83 -9.70 7.10 -5.80
N ARG A 84 -10.31 7.97 -4.99
CA ARG A 84 -9.75 8.37 -3.68
C ARG A 84 -9.69 7.20 -2.71
N VAL A 85 -10.77 6.45 -2.54
CA VAL A 85 -10.84 5.35 -1.57
C VAL A 85 -9.83 4.25 -1.93
N ILE A 86 -9.71 3.88 -3.21
CA ILE A 86 -8.74 2.86 -3.64
C ILE A 86 -7.29 3.33 -3.45
N ALA A 87 -6.99 4.62 -3.67
CA ALA A 87 -5.66 5.17 -3.44
C ALA A 87 -5.26 5.04 -1.96
N ILE A 88 -6.16 5.43 -1.06
CA ILE A 88 -5.93 5.34 0.38
C ILE A 88 -5.83 3.88 0.82
N THR A 89 -6.71 3.02 0.30
CA THR A 89 -6.67 1.58 0.61
C THR A 89 -5.36 0.94 0.15
N ALA A 90 -4.84 1.33 -1.02
CA ALA A 90 -3.55 0.89 -1.51
C ALA A 90 -2.42 1.34 -0.57
N LEU A 91 -2.37 2.62 -0.19
CA LEU A 91 -1.33 3.14 0.70
C LEU A 91 -1.35 2.50 2.10
N TRP A 92 -2.54 2.30 2.67
CA TRP A 92 -2.72 1.57 3.92
C TRP A 92 -2.23 0.12 3.81
N THR A 93 -2.63 -0.57 2.74
CA THR A 93 -2.23 -1.96 2.52
C THR A 93 -0.72 -2.08 2.30
N LEU A 94 -0.09 -1.12 1.62
CA LEU A 94 1.37 -1.05 1.46
C LEU A 94 2.06 -0.93 2.83
N ALA A 95 1.61 -0.01 3.70
CA ALA A 95 2.14 0.12 5.05
C ALA A 95 1.97 -1.17 5.87
N PHE A 96 0.81 -1.84 5.76
CA PHE A 96 0.53 -3.11 6.42
C PHE A 96 1.34 -4.30 5.89
N CYS A 97 2.02 -4.17 4.75
CA CYS A 97 3.03 -5.14 4.33
C CYS A 97 4.32 -5.04 5.18
N TYR A 98 4.64 -3.85 5.70
CA TYR A 98 5.90 -3.60 6.43
C TYR A 98 5.74 -3.62 7.95
N ILE A 99 4.62 -3.11 8.48
CA ILE A 99 4.34 -3.06 9.93
C ILE A 99 4.55 -4.41 10.67
N PRO A 100 4.07 -5.58 10.20
CA PRO A 100 4.27 -6.83 10.95
C PRO A 100 5.75 -7.21 11.06
N GLY A 101 6.58 -6.82 10.09
CA GLY A 101 8.03 -7.02 10.17
C GLY A 101 8.70 -6.15 11.25
N LEU A 102 8.15 -4.96 11.51
CA LEU A 102 8.60 -4.07 12.59
C LEU A 102 8.19 -4.63 13.95
N ILE A 103 6.93 -5.03 14.10
CA ILE A 103 6.42 -5.67 15.33
C ILE A 103 7.26 -6.92 15.66
N ALA A 104 7.54 -7.76 14.66
CA ALA A 104 8.38 -8.94 14.84
C ALA A 104 9.81 -8.58 15.32
N ALA A 105 10.40 -7.50 14.80
CA ALA A 105 11.71 -7.03 15.25
C ALA A 105 11.68 -6.56 16.72
N TYR A 106 10.65 -5.82 17.12
CA TYR A 106 10.49 -5.40 18.51
C TYR A 106 10.25 -6.59 19.46
N ILE A 107 9.46 -7.59 19.05
CA ILE A 107 9.30 -8.83 19.84
C ILE A 107 10.63 -9.58 19.97
N GLN A 108 11.42 -9.67 18.90
CA GLN A 108 12.75 -10.29 18.95
C GLN A 108 13.68 -9.56 19.93
N LEU A 109 13.70 -8.23 19.90
CA LEU A 109 14.48 -7.40 20.83
C LEU A 109 14.04 -7.58 22.29
N TRP A 110 12.72 -7.60 22.51
CA TRP A 110 12.13 -7.78 23.84
C TRP A 110 12.50 -9.15 24.43
N ARG A 111 12.28 -10.23 23.66
CA ARG A 111 12.59 -11.61 24.07
C ARG A 111 14.10 -11.89 24.11
N GLY A 112 14.90 -11.18 23.32
CA GLY A 112 16.33 -11.39 23.22
C GLY A 112 16.73 -12.71 22.55
N THR A 113 15.84 -13.32 21.76
CA THR A 113 16.09 -14.59 21.05
C THR A 113 15.26 -14.65 19.76
N LYS A 114 15.74 -15.39 18.75
CA LYS A 114 14.99 -15.68 17.51
C LYS A 114 14.25 -17.02 17.54
N TYR A 115 14.51 -17.86 18.55
CA TYR A 115 14.02 -19.24 18.61
C TYR A 115 12.60 -19.35 19.20
N SER A 116 12.07 -18.24 19.73
CA SER A 116 10.70 -18.19 20.26
C SER A 116 9.68 -17.94 19.14
N ARG A 117 8.61 -18.75 19.10
CA ARG A 117 7.53 -18.60 18.11
C ARG A 117 6.77 -17.30 18.29
N PHE A 118 6.45 -16.63 17.18
CA PHE A 118 5.58 -15.46 17.21
C PHE A 118 4.13 -15.83 17.61
N PRO A 119 3.38 -14.89 18.20
CA PRO A 119 1.94 -15.06 18.38
C PRO A 119 1.25 -15.40 17.05
N LYS A 120 0.22 -16.24 17.08
CA LYS A 120 -0.45 -16.75 15.88
C LYS A 120 -0.93 -15.65 14.94
N TRP A 121 -1.50 -14.56 15.48
CA TRP A 121 -1.98 -13.44 14.66
C TRP A 121 -0.86 -12.76 13.87
N LEU A 122 0.35 -12.65 14.44
CA LEU A 122 1.49 -12.02 13.79
C LEU A 122 2.11 -12.94 12.75
N ASP A 123 2.20 -14.24 13.07
CA ASP A 123 2.66 -15.26 12.12
C ASP A 123 1.74 -15.32 10.89
N ASP A 124 0.42 -15.34 11.12
CA ASP A 124 -0.58 -15.32 10.06
C ASP A 124 -0.44 -14.02 9.22
N TRP A 125 -0.26 -12.86 9.84
CA TRP A 125 -0.05 -11.60 9.13
C TRP A 125 1.25 -11.56 8.32
N LEU A 126 2.36 -12.03 8.88
CA LEU A 126 3.65 -12.11 8.19
C LEU A 126 3.58 -12.98 6.93
N LYS A 127 2.78 -14.04 6.96
CA LYS A 127 2.54 -14.96 5.82
C LYS A 127 1.63 -14.36 4.74
N MET A 128 0.76 -13.43 5.10
CA MET A 128 -0.16 -12.76 4.17
C MET A 128 0.48 -11.63 3.35
N ARG A 129 1.71 -11.20 3.68
CA ARG A 129 2.34 -10.01 3.09
C ARG A 129 2.42 -10.02 1.56
N LYS A 130 2.68 -11.18 0.94
CA LYS A 130 2.73 -11.29 -0.52
C LYS A 130 1.38 -10.94 -1.14
N GLN A 131 0.30 -11.51 -0.62
CA GLN A 131 -1.05 -11.31 -1.13
C GLN A 131 -1.54 -9.89 -0.86
N LEU A 132 -1.25 -9.33 0.33
CA LEU A 132 -1.52 -7.92 0.62
C LEU A 132 -0.82 -7.01 -0.40
N GLY A 133 0.47 -7.25 -0.66
CA GLY A 133 1.25 -6.48 -1.64
C GLY A 133 0.70 -6.59 -3.06
N LEU A 134 0.23 -7.77 -3.50
CA LEU A 134 -0.35 -7.94 -4.84
C LEU A 134 -1.72 -7.26 -4.98
N ILE A 135 -2.59 -7.33 -3.96
CA ILE A 135 -3.87 -6.61 -3.97
C ILE A 135 -3.62 -5.10 -3.99
N MET A 136 -2.68 -4.63 -3.16
CA MET A 136 -2.26 -3.23 -3.13
C MET A 136 -1.77 -2.75 -4.49
N LEU A 137 -0.92 -3.54 -5.17
CA LEU A 137 -0.45 -3.22 -6.51
C LEU A 137 -1.61 -3.09 -7.51
N GLY A 138 -2.59 -3.99 -7.45
CA GLY A 138 -3.79 -3.90 -8.29
C GLY A 138 -4.59 -2.62 -8.04
N LEU A 139 -4.82 -2.27 -6.77
CA LEU A 139 -5.53 -1.04 -6.41
C LEU A 139 -4.74 0.22 -6.83
N ALA A 140 -3.43 0.24 -6.61
CA ALA A 140 -2.55 1.33 -7.04
C ALA A 140 -2.53 1.47 -8.58
N GLY A 141 -2.54 0.35 -9.31
CA GLY A 141 -2.62 0.35 -10.77
C GLY A 141 -3.94 0.93 -11.28
N ILE A 142 -5.08 0.54 -10.71
CA ILE A 142 -6.39 1.12 -11.05
C ILE A 142 -6.39 2.62 -10.73
N HIS A 143 -5.87 3.01 -9.56
CA HIS A 143 -5.73 4.40 -9.17
C HIS A 143 -4.90 5.22 -10.17
N ALA A 144 -3.75 4.69 -10.59
CA ALA A 144 -2.88 5.35 -11.55
C ALA A 144 -3.60 5.55 -12.90
N CYS A 145 -4.25 4.50 -13.43
CA CYS A 145 -4.99 4.58 -14.70
C CYS A 145 -6.11 5.62 -14.64
N ILE A 146 -6.93 5.60 -13.59
CA ILE A 146 -8.03 6.57 -13.43
C ILE A 146 -7.47 7.99 -13.28
N SER A 147 -6.41 8.16 -12.48
CA SER A 147 -5.86 9.49 -12.19
C SER A 147 -5.21 10.13 -13.42
N VAL A 148 -4.50 9.37 -14.25
CA VAL A 148 -3.93 9.86 -15.51
C VAL A 148 -5.03 10.26 -16.49
N ALA A 149 -6.13 9.50 -16.55
CA ALA A 149 -7.28 9.87 -17.38
C ALA A 149 -8.07 11.08 -16.82
N TYR A 150 -7.96 11.33 -15.51
CA TYR A 150 -8.72 12.36 -14.82
C TYR A 150 -7.98 13.70 -14.72
N ILE A 151 -6.64 13.73 -14.82
CA ILE A 151 -5.84 14.92 -14.53
C ILE A 151 -5.86 15.92 -15.69
N THR A 152 -6.61 17.00 -15.52
CA THR A 152 -6.67 18.12 -16.45
C THR A 152 -6.73 19.44 -15.68
N PRO A 153 -6.46 20.60 -16.31
CA PRO A 153 -6.63 21.89 -15.63
C PRO A 153 -8.05 22.14 -15.10
N GLN A 154 -9.07 21.54 -15.73
CA GLN A 154 -10.47 21.68 -15.33
C GLN A 154 -10.83 20.84 -14.11
N THR A 155 -10.28 19.64 -13.99
CA THR A 155 -10.59 18.70 -12.89
C THR A 155 -9.64 18.84 -11.70
N THR A 156 -8.40 19.25 -11.98
CA THR A 156 -7.27 19.29 -11.04
C THR A 156 -6.44 20.56 -11.22
N GLY A 157 -7.10 21.72 -11.33
CA GLY A 157 -6.43 23.02 -11.56
C GLY A 157 -5.33 23.37 -10.56
N TRP A 158 -5.38 22.86 -9.32
CA TRP A 158 -4.34 23.10 -8.31
C TRP A 158 -2.97 22.51 -8.64
N VAL A 159 -2.88 21.59 -9.62
CA VAL A 159 -1.63 20.99 -10.12
C VAL A 159 -0.97 21.88 -11.18
N TYR A 160 -1.74 22.78 -11.78
CA TYR A 160 -1.31 23.64 -12.89
C TYR A 160 -1.03 25.06 -12.42
N GLU A 161 -0.31 25.82 -13.24
CA GLU A 161 -0.15 27.26 -13.06
C GLU A 161 -1.52 27.98 -13.10
N GLU A 162 -1.60 29.13 -12.43
CA GLU A 162 -2.86 29.86 -12.27
C GLU A 162 -3.46 30.24 -13.64
N PRO A 163 -4.77 30.01 -13.86
CA PRO A 163 -5.40 30.31 -15.13
C PRO A 163 -5.63 31.80 -15.31
N THR A 164 -5.52 32.26 -16.55
CA THR A 164 -5.85 33.65 -16.91
C THR A 164 -7.37 33.81 -17.00
N ARG A 165 -7.91 34.74 -16.22
CA ARG A 165 -9.36 35.06 -16.22
C ARG A 165 -9.58 36.44 -16.81
N PHE A 166 -10.50 36.54 -17.76
CA PHE A 166 -10.91 37.83 -18.33
C PHE A 166 -12.43 37.86 -18.51
N GLN A 167 -12.98 39.07 -18.44
CA GLN A 167 -14.40 39.30 -18.66
C GLN A 167 -14.61 39.53 -20.14
N ALA A 168 -15.53 38.78 -20.73
CA ALA A 168 -15.97 38.97 -22.10
C ALA A 168 -17.48 39.14 -22.13
N GLU A 169 -17.97 40.06 -22.95
CA GLU A 169 -19.39 40.18 -23.23
C GLU A 169 -19.79 39.08 -24.21
N VAL A 170 -20.64 38.15 -23.74
CA VAL A 170 -21.10 37.01 -24.52
C VAL A 170 -22.57 37.20 -24.85
N VAL A 171 -22.90 37.17 -26.14
CA VAL A 171 -24.28 37.16 -26.62
C VAL A 171 -24.86 35.78 -26.31
N VAL A 172 -25.81 35.70 -25.36
CA VAL A 172 -26.45 34.44 -24.95
C VAL A 172 -27.72 34.18 -25.77
N ASP A 173 -28.38 35.25 -26.21
CA ASP A 173 -29.52 35.22 -27.10
C ASP A 173 -29.53 36.49 -27.96
N ALA A 174 -30.32 36.53 -29.04
CA ALA A 174 -30.31 37.58 -30.06
C ALA A 174 -30.40 39.01 -29.49
N ASN A 175 -31.02 39.19 -28.32
CA ASN A 175 -31.19 40.49 -27.64
C ASN A 175 -30.52 40.56 -26.25
N THR A 176 -29.78 39.55 -25.82
CA THR A 176 -29.22 39.50 -24.46
C THR A 176 -27.72 39.28 -24.49
N THR A 177 -26.96 40.33 -24.14
CA THR A 177 -25.54 40.21 -23.82
C THR A 177 -25.37 40.04 -22.32
N THR A 178 -24.50 39.10 -21.92
CA THR A 178 -24.11 38.92 -20.52
C THR A 178 -22.60 38.91 -20.41
N THR A 179 -22.08 39.64 -19.44
CA THR A 179 -20.65 39.59 -19.11
C THR A 179 -20.35 38.26 -18.43
N ASN A 180 -19.63 37.39 -19.12
CA ASN A 180 -19.17 36.11 -18.59
C ASN A 180 -17.67 36.14 -18.35
N THR A 181 -17.25 35.51 -17.25
CA THR A 181 -15.84 35.32 -16.96
C THR A 181 -15.33 34.10 -17.72
N LEU A 182 -14.51 34.34 -18.74
CA LEU A 182 -13.84 33.27 -19.46
C LEU A 182 -12.53 32.93 -18.74
N THR A 183 -12.31 31.63 -18.55
CA THR A 183 -11.10 31.09 -17.91
C THR A 183 -10.27 30.37 -18.97
N ILE A 184 -9.09 30.90 -19.28
CA ILE A 184 -8.08 30.21 -20.08
C ILE A 184 -7.20 29.42 -19.10
N TYR A 185 -7.33 28.10 -19.17
CA TYR A 185 -6.54 27.20 -18.37
C TYR A 185 -5.09 27.16 -18.84
N ASN A 186 -4.15 27.22 -17.91
CA ASN A 186 -2.75 26.92 -18.19
C ASN A 186 -2.55 25.39 -18.16
N ASN A 187 -1.77 24.87 -19.12
CA ASN A 187 -1.43 23.45 -19.21
C ASN A 187 -0.05 23.15 -18.59
N GLU A 188 0.68 24.17 -18.15
CA GLU A 188 1.95 24.02 -17.44
C GLU A 188 1.68 23.61 -15.99
N PHE A 189 2.38 22.57 -15.52
CA PHE A 189 2.33 22.17 -14.13
C PHE A 189 3.08 23.17 -13.27
N ASN A 190 2.51 23.51 -12.12
CA ASN A 190 3.23 24.26 -11.12
C ASN A 190 4.22 23.34 -10.37
N TRP A 191 5.16 23.92 -9.62
CA TRP A 191 6.18 23.16 -8.90
C TRP A 191 5.60 22.03 -8.01
N ARG A 192 4.45 22.26 -7.38
CA ARG A 192 3.79 21.28 -6.51
C ARG A 192 3.20 20.15 -7.33
N GLY A 193 2.60 20.46 -8.47
CA GLY A 193 2.09 19.50 -9.43
C GLY A 193 3.18 18.60 -9.99
N GLU A 194 4.32 19.19 -10.35
CA GLU A 194 5.52 18.47 -10.80
C GLU A 194 6.00 17.43 -9.77
N PHE A 195 6.15 17.85 -8.50
CA PHE A 195 6.54 16.91 -7.43
C PHE A 195 5.45 15.87 -7.14
N PHE A 196 4.19 16.28 -7.08
CA PHE A 196 3.04 15.39 -6.86
C PHE A 196 3.03 14.24 -7.88
N LEU A 197 3.07 14.58 -9.18
CA LEU A 197 3.03 13.60 -10.26
C LEU A 197 4.30 12.74 -10.32
N SER A 198 5.48 13.36 -10.20
CA SER A 198 6.75 12.65 -10.23
C SER A 198 6.85 11.59 -9.13
N MET A 199 6.44 11.92 -7.90
CA MET A 199 6.43 10.96 -6.79
C MET A 199 5.43 9.82 -7.05
N GLY A 200 4.25 10.12 -7.61
CA GLY A 200 3.27 9.10 -7.97
C GLY A 200 3.79 8.13 -9.04
N ALA A 201 4.47 8.66 -10.07
CA ALA A 201 5.08 7.87 -11.14
C ALA A 201 6.21 6.98 -10.61
N ILE A 202 7.14 7.53 -9.83
CA ILE A 202 8.25 6.76 -9.25
C ILE A 202 7.73 5.66 -8.32
N ALA A 203 6.75 5.97 -7.46
CA ALA A 203 6.13 4.99 -6.59
C ALA A 203 5.52 3.85 -7.41
N THR A 204 4.76 4.17 -8.45
CA THR A 204 4.13 3.17 -9.34
C THR A 204 5.19 2.27 -9.99
N CYS A 205 6.27 2.84 -10.53
CA CYS A 205 7.38 2.06 -11.12
C CYS A 205 8.01 1.10 -10.10
N LEU A 206 8.28 1.56 -8.88
CA LEU A 206 8.82 0.70 -7.82
C LEU A 206 7.85 -0.42 -7.45
N LEU A 207 6.56 -0.11 -7.33
CA LEU A 207 5.52 -1.11 -7.03
C LEU A 207 5.43 -2.18 -8.12
N VAL A 208 5.57 -1.81 -9.40
CA VAL A 208 5.65 -2.78 -10.52
C VAL A 208 6.86 -3.70 -10.37
N VAL A 209 8.03 -3.17 -10.01
CA VAL A 209 9.23 -4.00 -9.76
C VAL A 209 9.01 -4.98 -8.59
N LEU A 210 8.35 -4.55 -7.51
CA LEU A 210 7.96 -5.43 -6.40
C LEU A 210 6.96 -6.52 -6.86
N GLY A 211 6.03 -6.17 -7.74
CA GLY A 211 5.08 -7.11 -8.33
C GLY A 211 5.76 -8.16 -9.21
N ILE A 212 6.60 -7.74 -10.15
CA ILE A 212 7.34 -8.62 -11.06
C ILE A 212 8.22 -9.59 -10.26
N SER A 213 8.96 -9.10 -9.26
CA SER A 213 9.80 -9.95 -8.40
C SER A 213 9.00 -10.93 -7.52
N SER A 214 7.67 -10.79 -7.44
CA SER A 214 6.78 -11.72 -6.73
C SER A 214 6.28 -12.88 -7.60
N LEU A 215 6.53 -12.86 -8.91
CA LEU A 215 6.26 -13.97 -9.82
C LEU A 215 7.17 -15.16 -9.48
N PRO A 216 6.65 -16.39 -9.32
CA PRO A 216 7.46 -17.55 -8.94
C PRO A 216 8.67 -17.78 -9.84
N SER A 217 8.54 -17.57 -11.16
CA SER A 217 9.63 -17.70 -12.12
C SER A 217 10.76 -16.71 -11.88
N VAL A 218 10.44 -15.46 -11.54
CA VAL A 218 11.44 -14.41 -11.24
C VAL A 218 12.01 -14.58 -9.84
N THR A 219 11.17 -14.90 -8.85
CA THR A 219 11.66 -15.16 -7.48
C THR A 219 12.66 -16.33 -7.47
N ALA A 220 12.43 -17.37 -8.28
CA ALA A 220 13.31 -18.54 -8.35
C ALA A 220 14.70 -18.24 -8.94
N THR A 221 14.86 -17.16 -9.73
CA THR A 221 16.16 -16.76 -10.29
C THR A 221 16.95 -15.81 -9.40
N LEU A 222 16.34 -15.26 -8.35
CA LEU A 222 16.97 -14.31 -7.46
C LEU A 222 17.59 -15.01 -6.25
N SER A 223 18.80 -14.61 -5.88
CA SER A 223 19.35 -14.95 -4.58
C SER A 223 18.53 -14.31 -3.45
N TRP A 224 18.64 -14.87 -2.24
CA TRP A 224 17.95 -14.29 -1.07
C TRP A 224 18.37 -12.84 -0.79
N ARG A 225 19.61 -12.47 -1.10
CA ARG A 225 20.12 -11.09 -0.93
C ARG A 225 19.42 -10.13 -1.90
N GLU A 226 19.32 -10.51 -3.17
CA GLU A 226 18.65 -9.70 -4.21
C GLU A 226 17.16 -9.57 -3.93
N PHE A 227 16.50 -10.70 -3.61
CA PHE A 227 15.08 -10.70 -3.24
C PHE A 227 14.81 -9.80 -2.03
N THR A 228 15.65 -9.90 -0.99
CA THR A 228 15.53 -9.06 0.21
C THR A 228 15.79 -7.58 -0.10
N PHE A 229 16.74 -7.26 -0.98
CA PHE A 229 16.99 -5.89 -1.41
C PHE A 229 15.75 -5.29 -2.08
N ILE A 230 15.16 -6.01 -3.04
CA ILE A 230 13.96 -5.57 -3.76
C ILE A 230 12.77 -5.44 -2.79
N GLN A 231 12.39 -6.53 -2.13
CA GLN A 231 11.17 -6.58 -1.32
C GLN A 231 11.24 -5.79 -0.01
N SER A 232 12.45 -5.49 0.49
CA SER A 232 12.65 -4.70 1.71
C SER A 232 13.10 -3.28 1.40
N LYS A 233 14.26 -3.07 0.74
CA LYS A 233 14.83 -1.73 0.57
C LYS A 233 14.03 -0.91 -0.43
N LEU A 234 13.83 -1.43 -1.64
CA LEU A 234 12.99 -0.74 -2.64
C LEU A 234 11.53 -0.65 -2.17
N GLY A 235 11.08 -1.65 -1.41
CA GLY A 235 9.80 -1.60 -0.71
C GLY A 235 9.58 -0.38 0.19
N TRP A 236 10.56 -0.09 1.05
CA TRP A 236 10.52 1.11 1.90
C TRP A 236 10.61 2.40 1.10
N VAL A 237 11.42 2.43 0.03
CA VAL A 237 11.48 3.59 -0.87
C VAL A 237 10.11 3.80 -1.53
N ALA A 238 9.46 2.74 -2.01
CA ALA A 238 8.11 2.83 -2.59
C ALA A 238 7.08 3.39 -1.60
N LEU A 239 7.12 2.94 -0.34
CA LEU A 239 6.23 3.47 0.71
C LEU A 239 6.47 4.95 0.98
N ILE A 240 7.73 5.39 1.08
CA ILE A 240 8.08 6.80 1.30
C ILE A 240 7.66 7.64 0.11
N THR A 241 7.98 7.23 -1.12
CA THR A 241 7.62 7.97 -2.32
C THR A 241 6.10 8.05 -2.50
N ALA A 242 5.35 6.97 -2.23
CA ALA A 242 3.89 6.98 -2.25
C ALA A 242 3.29 7.89 -1.17
N ALA A 243 3.88 7.94 0.02
CA ALA A 243 3.49 8.88 1.05
C ALA A 243 3.80 10.34 0.65
N CYS A 244 4.98 10.61 0.07
CA CYS A 244 5.34 11.93 -0.43
C CYS A 244 4.39 12.41 -1.53
N HIS A 245 3.96 11.54 -2.44
CA HIS A 245 2.91 11.82 -3.42
C HIS A 245 1.66 12.38 -2.73
N ASP A 246 1.17 11.74 -1.67
CA ASP A 246 0.01 12.22 -0.91
C ASP A 246 0.30 13.49 -0.06
N VAL A 247 1.54 13.69 0.39
CA VAL A 247 1.97 14.92 1.06
C VAL A 247 1.89 16.13 0.11
N PHE A 248 2.40 16.00 -1.12
CA PHE A 248 2.28 17.05 -2.13
C PHE A 248 0.82 17.25 -2.57
N LEU A 249 0.01 16.17 -2.59
CA LEU A 249 -1.44 16.29 -2.77
C LEU A 249 -2.08 17.18 -1.70
N ALA A 250 -1.64 17.13 -0.44
CA ALA A 250 -2.26 17.89 0.66
C ALA A 250 -1.47 19.11 1.15
N TRP A 251 -0.47 19.57 0.40
CA TRP A 251 0.52 20.57 0.85
C TRP A 251 -0.04 21.75 1.66
N HIS A 252 -1.11 22.41 1.18
CA HIS A 252 -1.70 23.58 1.85
C HIS A 252 -2.77 23.26 2.89
N TYR A 253 -3.23 22.01 2.96
CA TYR A 253 -4.40 21.64 3.75
C TYR A 253 -4.23 20.39 4.61
N MET A 254 -3.01 19.86 4.72
CA MET A 254 -2.68 18.62 5.44
C MET A 254 -3.24 18.55 6.87
N PHE A 255 -3.32 19.70 7.54
CA PHE A 255 -3.76 19.80 8.94
C PHE A 255 -5.14 20.44 9.10
N LEU A 256 -5.90 20.55 8.01
CA LEU A 256 -7.28 21.01 8.05
C LEU A 256 -8.23 19.86 8.37
N TYR A 257 -9.29 20.16 9.12
CA TYR A 257 -10.36 19.23 9.45
C TYR A 257 -11.63 19.59 8.66
N TRP A 258 -12.28 18.57 8.11
CA TRP A 258 -13.47 18.67 7.26
C TRP A 258 -14.63 17.86 7.86
N GLY A 259 -15.78 17.86 7.18
CA GLY A 259 -17.00 17.19 7.64
C GLY A 259 -17.95 18.10 8.40
N CYS A 260 -19.09 17.54 8.82
CA CYS A 260 -20.28 18.27 9.29
C CYS A 260 -19.96 19.24 10.45
N PHE A 261 -18.98 18.90 11.29
CA PHE A 261 -18.57 19.66 12.47
C PHE A 261 -17.09 20.07 12.46
N ARG A 262 -16.40 19.97 11.31
CA ARG A 262 -14.93 20.16 11.21
C ARG A 262 -14.14 19.29 12.19
N THR A 263 -14.60 18.07 12.43
CA THR A 263 -13.99 17.11 13.37
C THR A 263 -13.26 15.96 12.67
N LEU A 264 -13.55 15.70 11.39
CA LEU A 264 -12.95 14.58 10.66
C LEU A 264 -11.67 15.03 9.94
N PRO A 265 -10.58 14.24 10.02
CA PRO A 265 -9.39 14.50 9.22
C PRO A 265 -9.72 14.37 7.73
N ILE A 266 -9.03 15.15 6.90
CA ILE A 266 -9.19 15.05 5.45
C ILE A 266 -8.60 13.75 4.90
N GLY A 267 -9.05 13.37 3.70
CA GLY A 267 -8.58 12.21 2.92
C GLY A 267 -7.08 11.90 3.06
N PRO A 268 -6.23 12.81 2.56
CA PRO A 268 -4.77 12.64 2.63
C PRO A 268 -4.20 12.50 4.05
N GLN A 269 -4.78 13.19 5.03
CA GLN A 269 -4.28 13.17 6.40
C GLN A 269 -4.40 11.77 7.01
N TYR A 270 -5.58 11.14 6.91
CA TYR A 270 -5.75 9.79 7.45
C TYR A 270 -5.13 8.70 6.56
N ALA A 271 -4.90 8.99 5.29
CA ALA A 271 -4.15 8.10 4.40
C ALA A 271 -2.69 7.93 4.86
N LEU A 272 -2.10 8.99 5.42
CA LEU A 272 -0.72 9.00 5.91
C LEU A 272 -0.52 8.39 7.31
N TYR A 273 -1.58 8.10 8.09
CA TYR A 273 -1.40 7.56 9.45
C TYR A 273 -0.65 6.22 9.48
N PRO A 274 -1.01 5.17 8.69
CA PRO A 274 -0.25 3.91 8.73
C PRO A 274 1.19 4.03 8.19
N PRO A 275 1.47 4.72 7.06
CA PRO A 275 2.84 5.01 6.64
C PRO A 275 3.65 5.74 7.72
N PHE A 276 3.07 6.74 8.39
CA PHE A 276 3.71 7.49 9.45
C PHE A 276 4.07 6.60 10.66
N ILE A 277 3.12 5.76 11.11
CA ILE A 277 3.37 4.76 12.16
C ILE A 277 4.50 3.82 11.75
N ALA A 278 4.48 3.32 10.51
CA ALA A 278 5.52 2.43 9.99
C ALA A 278 6.91 3.10 10.01
N VAL A 279 7.00 4.37 9.60
CA VAL A 279 8.26 5.14 9.62
C VAL A 279 8.73 5.36 11.06
N ILE A 280 7.87 5.81 11.97
CA ILE A 280 8.22 6.01 13.38
C ILE A 280 8.73 4.72 14.01
N MET A 281 8.04 3.61 13.78
CA MET A 281 8.47 2.29 14.26
C MET A 281 9.77 1.81 13.61
N LYS A 282 10.11 2.31 12.41
CA LYS A 282 11.33 1.92 11.71
C LYS A 282 12.55 2.69 12.21
N LEU A 283 12.41 3.96 12.56
CA LEU A 283 13.53 4.85 12.90
C LEU A 283 14.41 4.33 14.06
N PRO A 284 13.86 3.91 15.22
CA PRO A 284 14.69 3.36 16.30
C PRO A 284 15.44 2.09 15.90
N LEU A 285 14.84 1.26 15.03
CA LEU A 285 15.46 0.04 14.53
C LEU A 285 16.59 0.29 13.52
N LEU A 286 16.77 1.53 13.06
CA LEU A 286 17.90 1.93 12.20
C LEU A 286 19.08 2.47 13.00
N LEU A 287 18.90 2.77 14.29
CA LEU A 287 19.99 3.25 15.14
C LEU A 287 21.05 2.15 15.29
N PRO A 288 22.34 2.43 15.08
CA PRO A 288 23.42 1.43 15.14
C PRO A 288 23.38 0.51 16.38
N PRO A 289 23.17 0.99 17.63
CA PRO A 289 23.13 0.09 18.79
C PRO A 289 21.96 -0.90 18.74
N VAL A 290 20.79 -0.47 18.26
CA VAL A 290 19.58 -1.29 18.17
C VAL A 290 19.69 -2.28 17.02
N ASP A 291 20.11 -1.83 15.83
CA ASP A 291 20.29 -2.72 14.68
C ASP A 291 21.38 -3.75 14.97
N ASN A 292 22.55 -3.36 15.50
CA ASN A 292 23.61 -4.30 15.83
C ASN A 292 23.14 -5.40 16.79
N TYR A 293 22.36 -5.03 17.82
CA TYR A 293 21.81 -6.00 18.75
C TYR A 293 20.76 -6.91 18.10
N LEU A 294 19.88 -6.36 17.27
CA LEU A 294 18.89 -7.14 16.49
C LEU A 294 19.58 -8.13 15.53
N GLN A 295 20.63 -7.70 14.82
CA GLN A 295 21.41 -8.55 13.94
C GLN A 295 22.11 -9.66 14.74
N LYS A 296 22.63 -9.35 15.93
CA LYS A 296 23.21 -10.35 16.84
C LYS A 296 22.19 -11.44 17.18
N ILE A 297 20.96 -11.07 17.56
CA ILE A 297 19.85 -12.00 17.83
C ILE A 297 19.55 -12.84 16.58
N ARG A 298 19.45 -12.22 15.41
CA ARG A 298 19.16 -12.93 14.14
C ARG A 298 20.27 -13.89 13.72
N ARG A 299 21.52 -13.61 14.10
CA ARG A 299 22.68 -14.50 13.93
C ARG A 299 22.73 -15.65 14.94
N GLY A 300 21.84 -15.69 15.94
CA GLY A 300 21.72 -16.80 16.89
C GLY A 300 22.04 -16.45 18.34
N TYR A 301 22.26 -15.18 18.68
CA TYR A 301 22.38 -14.79 20.09
C TYR A 301 21.07 -14.98 20.85
N GLU A 302 21.21 -15.45 22.08
CA GLU A 302 20.13 -15.61 23.04
C GLU A 302 20.51 -14.94 24.36
N ARG A 303 19.62 -14.09 24.89
CA ARG A 303 19.83 -13.44 26.18
C ARG A 303 19.82 -14.50 27.29
N GLY A 304 20.96 -14.64 27.99
CA GLY A 304 21.10 -15.57 29.12
C GLY A 304 21.94 -16.83 28.82
N SER A 305 22.16 -17.19 27.55
CA SER A 305 22.88 -18.43 27.18
C SER A 305 24.36 -18.46 27.61
N GLN A 306 25.01 -17.29 27.75
CA GLN A 306 26.37 -17.21 28.29
C GLN A 306 26.45 -17.43 29.81
N SER A 307 25.33 -17.30 30.54
CA SER A 307 25.31 -17.56 32.00
C SER A 307 25.23 -19.05 32.32
N GLU A 308 24.64 -19.87 31.45
CA GLU A 308 24.54 -21.32 31.60
C GLU A 308 25.83 -22.03 31.19
N SER A 309 26.49 -21.60 30.10
CA SER A 309 27.81 -22.13 29.70
C SER A 309 28.89 -21.92 30.76
N LYS A 310 28.79 -20.89 31.61
CA LYS A 310 29.70 -20.67 32.75
C LYS A 310 29.32 -21.43 34.03
N LYS A 311 28.08 -21.92 34.14
CA LYS A 311 27.61 -22.72 35.29
C LYS A 311 27.72 -24.23 35.06
N GLY A 312 27.89 -24.67 33.81
CA GLY A 312 27.98 -26.08 33.42
C GLY A 312 29.37 -26.73 33.52
N ASN A 313 30.39 -26.04 34.05
CA ASN A 313 31.70 -26.63 34.37
C ASN A 313 32.01 -26.52 35.87
N PRO A 314 31.46 -27.40 36.73
CA PRO A 314 32.16 -27.89 37.89
C PRO A 314 32.74 -29.27 37.58
N LEU A 315 34.08 -29.31 37.49
CA LEU A 315 35.02 -30.44 37.66
C LEU A 315 34.70 -31.79 36.99
#